data_AF-A0AAJ0QZ54-F1
#
_entry.id   AF-A0AAJ0QZ54-F1
#
_cell.length_a   1.000
_cell.length_b   1.000
_cell.length_c   1.000
_cell.angle_alpha   90.00
_cell.angle_beta   90.00
_cell.angle_gamma   90.00
#
_symmetry.space_group_name_H-M   'P 1'
#
loop_
_entity.id
_entity.type
_entity.pdbx_description
1 polymer ?
#
loop_
_entity_poly.entity_id
_entity_poly.type
_entity_poly.pdbx_seq_one_letter_code
_entity_poly.pdbx_strand_id
1 'polypeptide(L)' 'MPTVIVENDISQWDDLTGEVYHFPKRYKDLLLTGEKVIYYKGRMKDKKF' A
#
# COMPACT_ATOMS: atom_id res chain seq x y z
N MET A 1 -9.08 -3.74 15.12
CA MET A 1 -8.55 -4.61 14.05
C MET A 1 -7.87 -3.70 13.05
N PRO A 2 -6.61 -3.94 12.66
CA PRO A 2 -5.91 -3.04 11.74
C PRO A 2 -6.50 -3.15 10.33
N THR A 3 -6.52 -2.04 9.60
CA THR A 3 -6.84 -2.04 8.16
C THR A 3 -5.66 -2.62 7.39
N VAL A 4 -5.91 -3.49 6.42
CA VAL A 4 -4.85 -4.11 5.60
C VAL A 4 -5.01 -3.68 4.16
N ILE A 5 -3.97 -3.05 3.60
CA ILE A 5 -3.90 -2.73 2.17
C ILE A 5 -2.95 -3.72 1.52
N VAL A 6 -3.48 -4.47 0.55
CA VAL A 6 -2.69 -5.41 -0.27
C VAL A 6 -2.57 -4.83 -1.66
N GLU A 7 -1.35 -4.51 -2.09
CA GLU A 7 -1.05 -4.12 -3.46
C GLU A 7 -0.27 -5.22 -4.20
N ASN A 8 -0.50 -5.32 -5.51
CA ASN A 8 0.31 -6.16 -6.39
C ASN A 8 1.67 -5.48 -6.61
N ASP A 9 2.64 -5.97 -5.85
CA ASP A 9 4.07 -6.00 -6.11
C ASP A 9 4.78 -4.63 -6.24
N ILE A 10 4.34 -3.71 -7.11
CA ILE A 10 5.00 -2.43 -7.36
C ILE A 10 4.01 -1.29 -7.50
N SER A 11 4.13 -0.37 -6.56
CA SER A 11 3.62 0.98 -6.68
C SER A 11 4.43 1.71 -7.75
N GLN A 12 3.74 2.33 -8.69
CA GLN A 12 4.36 3.20 -9.71
C GLN A 12 4.95 4.50 -9.13
N TRP A 13 4.85 4.67 -7.81
CA TRP A 13 5.27 5.85 -7.07
C TRP A 13 6.57 5.56 -6.31
N ASP A 14 7.37 6.60 -6.07
CA ASP A 14 8.59 6.52 -5.24
C ASP A 14 8.24 6.43 -3.75
N ASP A 15 7.56 5.35 -3.36
CA ASP A 15 7.15 5.09 -1.98
C ASP A 15 8.35 4.85 -1.06
N LEU A 16 8.25 5.35 0.17
CA LEU A 16 9.20 5.04 1.23
C LEU A 16 8.76 3.75 1.92
N THR A 17 9.40 2.65 1.57
CA THR A 17 9.07 1.32 2.13
C THR A 17 9.18 1.33 3.66
N GLY A 18 8.08 1.00 4.34
CA GLY A 18 7.97 0.99 5.80
C GLY A 18 7.52 2.32 6.41
N GLU A 19 7.40 3.39 5.62
CA GLU A 19 7.01 4.72 6.11
C GLU A 19 5.78 5.26 5.40
N VAL A 20 5.86 5.46 4.07
CA VAL A 20 4.84 6.16 3.29
C VAL A 20 4.57 5.42 2.00
N TYR A 21 3.29 5.11 1.78
CA TYR A 21 2.82 4.45 0.57
C TYR A 21 1.70 5.27 -0.05
N HIS A 22 1.77 5.45 -1.37
CA HIS A 22 0.64 5.91 -2.15
C HIS A 22 -0.40 4.80 -2.26
N PHE A 23 -1.67 5.19 -2.28
CA PHE A 23 -2.77 4.26 -2.43
C PHE A 23 -3.81 4.78 -3.42
N PRO A 24 -4.57 3.89 -4.10
CA PRO A 24 -5.62 4.29 -5.02
C PRO A 24 -6.69 5.18 -4.35
N LYS A 25 -7.09 6.27 -5.02
CA LYS A 25 -8.08 7.24 -4.50
C LYS A 25 -9.37 6.61 -3.97
N ARG A 26 -9.80 5.46 -4.52
CA ARG A 26 -10.97 4.70 -4.07
C ARG A 26 -10.91 4.23 -2.61
N TYR A 27 -9.71 4.14 -2.01
CA TYR A 27 -9.56 3.80 -0.59
C TYR A 27 -9.64 5.03 0.32
N LYS A 28 -9.65 6.25 -0.22
CA LYS A 28 -9.68 7.49 0.58
C LYS A 28 -10.89 7.56 1.51
N ASP A 29 -12.05 7.08 1.06
CA ASP A 29 -13.27 7.10 1.86
C ASP A 29 -13.36 5.92 2.83
N LEU A 30 -12.45 4.94 2.70
CA LEU A 30 -12.34 3.76 3.57
C LEU A 30 -11.28 3.94 4.66
N LEU A 31 -10.33 4.85 4.46
CA LEU A 31 -9.22 5.12 5.37
C LEU A 31 -9.50 6.38 6.18
N LEU A 32 -9.49 6.24 7.50
CA LEU A 32 -9.56 7.37 8.40
C LEU A 32 -8.17 7.99 8.60
N THR A 33 -8.11 9.30 8.74
CA THR A 33 -6.85 10.00 9.05
C THR A 33 -6.30 9.49 10.39
N GLY A 34 -5.02 9.06 10.41
CA GLY A 34 -4.36 8.52 11.60
C GLY A 34 -4.61 7.02 11.84
N GLU A 35 -5.38 6.35 10.97
CA GLU A 35 -5.61 4.92 11.04
C GLU A 35 -4.29 4.15 10.84
N LYS A 36 -4.09 3.08 11.63
CA LYS A 36 -2.94 2.20 11.45
C LYS A 36 -3.25 1.19 10.36
N VAL A 37 -2.41 1.19 9.34
CA VAL A 37 -2.53 0.32 8.18
C VAL A 37 -1.37 -0.66 8.12
N ILE A 38 -1.66 -1.91 7.83
CA ILE A 38 -0.65 -2.88 7.44
C ILE A 38 -0.60 -2.87 5.92
N TYR A 39 0.51 -2.39 5.37
CA TYR A 39 0.77 -2.45 3.94
C TYR A 39 1.50 -3.75 3.61
N TYR A 40 0.84 -4.65 2.87
CA TYR A 40 1.40 -5.95 2.53
C TYR A 40 1.59 -6.07 1.02
N LYS A 41 2.85 -6.16 0.58
CA LYS A 41 3.20 -6.54 -0.79
C LYS A 41 3.31 -8.07 -0.89
N GLY A 42 2.68 -8.64 -1.91
CA GLY A 42 2.83 -10.05 -2.27
C GLY A 42 4.25 -10.40 -2.73
N ARG A 43 4.50 -11.68 -2.97
CA ARG A 43 5.80 -12.18 -3.42
C ARG A 43 6.07 -11.77 -4.87
N MET A 44 7.23 -11.17 -5.11
CA MET A 44 7.72 -10.72 -6.42
C MET A 44 7.57 -11.77 -7.51
N LYS A 45 6.85 -11.45 -8.58
CA LYS A 45 6.70 -12.32 -9.77
C LYS A 45 7.29 -11.73 -11.03
N ASP A 46 7.32 -10.40 -11.14
CA ASP A 46 7.93 -9.72 -12.28
C ASP A 46 9.32 -9.21 -11.89
N LYS A 47 10.27 -9.19 -12.83
CA LYS A 47 11.63 -8.65 -12.59
C LYS A 47 11.77 -7.20 -13.00
N LYS A 48 10.77 -6.66 -13.69
CA LYS A 48 10.77 -5.29 -14.23
C LYS A 48 10.29 -4.24 -13.24
N PHE A 49 9.76 -4.70 -12.13
CA PHE A 49 9.14 -3.92 -11.10
C PHE A 49 9.59 -4.62 -9.81
#